data_AF-A0A3P7N2G0-F1
#
_entry.id   AF-A0A3P7N2G0-F1
#
_cell.length_a   1.000
_cell.length_b   1.000
_cell.length_c   1.000
_cell.angle_alpha   90.00
_cell.angle_beta   90.00
_cell.angle_gamma   90.00
#
_symmetry.space_group_name_H-M   'P 1'
#
loop_
_entity.id
_entity.type
_entity.pdbx_description
1 polymer ?
#
loop_
_entity_poly.entity_id
_entity_poly.type
_entity_poly.pdbx_seq_one_letter_code
_entity_poly.pdbx_strand_id
1 'polypeptide(L)'
;MRKKDERRKQKRDAYKERKQAEKQARKDEIRELKALKKSEIEEKLRKLRKLAGDDSLPLSVDDLEADFDPTSYDKRMDEIFSSQYYGKSEAEEKPVFSDITEDSSEELFDIIEDASLDRQSVVYPRSIVLWKGIVLSYFFFGVWLI
;
A
#
# COMPACT_ATOMS: atom_id res chain seq x y z
N MET A 1 57.08 -27.76 8.56
CA MET A 1 56.07 -26.71 8.76
C MET A 1 54.78 -27.12 8.05
N ARG A 2 53.61 -27.16 8.71
CA ARG A 2 52.34 -27.66 8.13
C ARG A 2 51.68 -26.58 7.26
N LYS A 3 51.39 -26.86 5.98
CA LYS A 3 50.63 -25.94 5.11
C LYS A 3 49.19 -25.81 5.62
N LYS A 4 48.70 -24.57 5.68
CA LYS A 4 47.32 -24.25 6.09
C LYS A 4 46.40 -24.42 4.88
N ASP A 5 45.29 -25.13 5.05
CA ASP A 5 44.31 -25.37 3.98
C ASP A 5 43.31 -24.19 3.90
N GLU A 6 43.45 -23.36 2.86
CA GLU A 6 42.64 -22.17 2.65
C GLU A 6 41.37 -22.42 1.82
N ARG A 7 41.15 -23.64 1.30
CA ARG A 7 40.00 -23.95 0.42
C ARG A 7 38.65 -23.66 1.07
N ARG A 8 38.53 -23.94 2.38
CA ARG A 8 37.30 -23.65 3.15
C ARG A 8 37.11 -22.16 3.38
N LYS A 9 38.19 -21.38 3.51
CA LYS A 9 38.13 -19.92 3.64
C LYS A 9 37.64 -19.30 2.33
N GLN A 10 38.27 -19.67 1.21
CA GLN A 10 37.86 -19.21 -0.12
C GLN A 10 36.39 -19.52 -0.43
N LYS A 11 35.90 -20.74 -0.13
CA LYS A 11 34.48 -21.09 -0.31
C LYS A 11 33.52 -20.23 0.53
N ARG A 12 33.90 -19.89 1.77
CA ARG A 12 33.08 -19.02 2.63
C ARG A 12 33.09 -17.57 2.14
N ASP A 13 34.24 -17.09 1.72
CA ASP A 13 34.41 -15.72 1.22
C ASP A 13 33.60 -15.54 -0.08
N ALA A 14 33.71 -16.48 -1.03
CA ALA A 14 32.91 -16.46 -2.27
C ALA A 14 31.38 -16.54 -2.02
N TYR A 15 30.93 -17.33 -1.03
CA TYR A 15 29.52 -17.38 -0.65
C TYR A 15 29.03 -16.04 -0.08
N LYS A 16 29.84 -15.41 0.79
CA LYS A 16 29.54 -14.11 1.38
C LYS A 16 29.46 -13.02 0.31
N GLU A 17 30.42 -12.97 -0.60
CA GLU A 17 30.43 -12.03 -1.72
C GLU A 17 29.19 -12.17 -2.59
N ARG A 18 28.82 -13.40 -2.98
CA ARG A 18 27.59 -13.65 -3.74
C ARG A 18 26.34 -13.14 -3.01
N LYS A 19 26.24 -13.40 -1.70
CA LYS A 19 25.10 -12.95 -0.90
C LYS A 19 25.09 -11.45 -0.65
N GLN A 20 26.26 -10.80 -0.59
CA GLN A 20 26.34 -9.34 -0.48
C GLN A 20 25.94 -8.68 -1.81
N ALA A 21 26.42 -9.20 -2.94
CA ALA A 21 26.03 -8.71 -4.26
C ALA A 21 24.52 -8.84 -4.51
N GLU A 22 23.91 -9.99 -4.17
CA GLU A 22 22.46 -10.19 -4.27
C GLU A 22 21.67 -9.17 -3.41
N LYS A 23 22.15 -8.90 -2.18
CA LYS A 23 21.53 -7.89 -1.30
C LYS A 23 21.69 -6.47 -1.83
N GLN A 24 22.82 -6.15 -2.46
CA GLN A 24 23.06 -4.83 -3.04
C GLN A 24 22.15 -4.63 -4.27
N ALA A 25 22.12 -5.59 -5.19
CA ALA A 25 21.23 -5.54 -6.36
C ALA A 25 19.77 -5.33 -5.96
N ARG A 26 19.27 -6.06 -4.95
CA ARG A 26 17.91 -5.87 -4.44
C ARG A 26 17.67 -4.48 -3.84
N LYS A 27 18.66 -3.91 -3.14
CA LYS A 27 18.55 -2.56 -2.57
C LYS A 27 18.54 -1.49 -3.67
N ASP A 28 19.33 -1.69 -4.71
CA ASP A 28 19.40 -0.76 -5.84
C ASP A 28 18.10 -0.79 -6.64
N GLU A 29 17.52 -1.97 -6.91
CA GLU A 29 16.19 -2.11 -7.52
C GLU A 29 15.10 -1.42 -6.69
N ILE A 30 15.10 -1.62 -5.36
CA ILE A 30 14.16 -0.93 -4.47
C ILE A 30 14.33 0.59 -4.56
N ARG A 31 15.57 1.10 -4.65
CA ARG A 31 15.85 2.53 -4.78
C ARG A 31 15.27 3.08 -6.09
N GLU A 32 15.47 2.38 -7.20
CA GLU A 32 14.92 2.76 -8.50
C GLU A 32 13.39 2.79 -8.49
N LEU A 33 12.76 1.73 -7.95
CA LEU A 33 11.30 1.66 -7.81
C LEU A 33 10.74 2.80 -6.95
N LYS A 34 11.41 3.16 -5.85
CA LYS A 34 11.03 4.30 -5.01
C LYS A 34 11.13 5.62 -5.76
N ALA A 35 12.20 5.84 -6.52
CA ALA A 35 12.36 7.06 -7.31
C ALA A 35 11.26 7.21 -8.37
N LEU A 36 10.92 6.11 -9.06
CA LEU A 36 9.81 6.09 -10.01
C LEU A 36 8.48 6.42 -9.30
N LYS A 37 8.21 5.82 -8.14
CA LYS A 37 6.99 6.10 -7.37
C LYS A 37 6.92 7.54 -6.87
N LYS A 38 8.03 8.13 -6.42
CA LYS A 38 8.10 9.54 -6.03
C LYS A 38 7.67 10.45 -7.18
N SER A 39 8.18 10.19 -8.39
CA SER A 39 7.78 10.94 -9.58
C SER A 39 6.28 10.80 -9.90
N GLU A 40 5.71 9.59 -9.81
CA GLU A 40 4.27 9.37 -10.03
C GLU A 40 3.40 10.15 -9.01
N ILE A 41 3.83 10.21 -7.75
CA ILE A 41 3.13 10.94 -6.68
C ILE A 41 3.16 12.45 -6.96
N GLU A 42 4.32 13.00 -7.35
CA GLU A 42 4.46 14.41 -7.74
C GLU A 42 3.52 14.79 -8.88
N GLU A 43 3.39 13.93 -9.89
CA GLU A 43 2.46 14.18 -10.99
C GLU A 43 1.01 14.19 -10.54
N LYS A 44 0.63 13.29 -9.64
CA LYS A 44 -0.72 13.23 -9.06
C LYS A 44 -1.00 14.47 -8.21
N LEU A 45 -0.06 14.89 -7.38
CA LEU A 45 -0.15 16.12 -6.59
C LEU A 45 -0.34 17.35 -7.49
N ARG A 46 0.42 17.45 -8.57
CA ARG A 46 0.26 18.51 -9.57
C ARG A 46 -1.13 18.52 -10.21
N LYS A 47 -1.73 17.34 -10.47
CA LYS A 47 -3.11 17.26 -10.98
C LYS A 47 -4.13 17.70 -9.94
N LEU A 48 -3.96 17.30 -8.68
CA LEU A 48 -4.84 17.69 -7.57
C LEU A 48 -4.82 19.20 -7.33
N ARG A 49 -3.63 19.82 -7.30
CA ARG A 49 -3.50 21.28 -7.15
C ARG A 49 -4.24 22.04 -8.24
N LYS A 50 -4.11 21.60 -9.50
CA LYS A 50 -4.84 22.20 -10.63
C LYS A 50 -6.36 22.10 -10.51
N LEU A 51 -6.88 21.00 -9.96
CA LEU A 51 -8.32 20.78 -9.79
C LEU A 51 -8.87 21.51 -8.57
N ALA A 52 -8.11 21.58 -7.48
CA ALA A 52 -8.51 22.24 -6.24
C ALA A 52 -8.63 23.78 -6.39
N GLY A 53 -8.06 24.36 -7.45
CA GLY A 53 -8.10 25.81 -7.68
C GLY A 53 -7.26 26.63 -6.69
N ASP A 54 -6.56 25.94 -5.78
CA ASP A 54 -5.66 26.52 -4.80
C ASP A 54 -4.22 26.08 -5.10
N ASP A 55 -3.48 26.96 -5.80
CA ASP A 55 -2.05 26.78 -6.07
C ASP A 55 -1.20 26.84 -4.78
N SER A 56 -1.78 27.25 -3.65
CA SER A 56 -1.05 27.50 -2.41
C SER A 56 -0.97 26.30 -1.45
N LEU A 57 -1.62 25.16 -1.75
CA LEU A 57 -1.64 24.01 -0.82
C LEU A 57 -0.21 23.51 -0.52
N PRO A 58 0.31 23.70 0.71
CA PRO A 58 1.71 23.46 1.03
C PRO A 58 1.98 21.99 1.38
N LEU A 59 1.44 21.07 0.59
CA LEU A 59 1.71 19.63 0.70
C LEU A 59 3.06 19.29 0.08
N SER A 60 3.95 18.64 0.83
CA SER A 60 5.20 18.13 0.29
C SER A 60 5.09 16.63 0.01
N VAL A 61 5.94 16.12 -0.89
CA VAL A 61 6.03 14.66 -1.15
C VAL A 61 6.58 13.93 0.08
N ASP A 62 7.42 14.61 0.85
CA ASP A 62 8.06 14.05 2.03
C ASP A 62 7.05 13.78 3.16
N ASP A 63 5.94 14.53 3.22
CA ASP A 63 4.82 14.24 4.15
C ASP A 63 4.13 12.90 3.88
N LEU A 64 4.17 12.44 2.63
CA LEU A 64 3.51 11.22 2.19
C LEU A 64 4.42 9.99 2.28
N GLU A 65 5.74 10.19 2.23
CA GLU A 65 6.74 9.11 2.25
C GLU A 65 7.38 8.90 3.64
N ALA A 66 7.31 9.89 4.53
CA ALA A 66 7.82 9.77 5.89
C ALA A 66 7.06 8.72 6.71
N ASP A 67 7.74 8.16 7.70
CA ASP A 67 7.11 7.31 8.71
C ASP A 67 6.08 8.14 9.50
N PHE A 68 4.89 7.59 9.72
CA PHE A 68 3.82 8.30 10.41
C PHE A 68 4.14 8.49 11.90
N ASP A 69 4.41 9.74 12.30
CA ASP A 69 4.51 10.15 13.71
C ASP A 69 3.34 11.08 14.07
N PRO A 70 2.47 10.70 15.03
CA PRO A 70 1.32 11.49 15.44
C PRO A 70 1.67 12.95 15.76
N THR A 71 2.80 13.19 16.43
CA THR A 71 3.13 14.55 16.88
C THR A 71 3.56 15.47 15.73
N SER A 72 4.23 14.92 14.71
CA SER A 72 4.57 15.64 13.48
C SER A 72 3.34 15.87 12.60
N TYR A 73 2.46 14.86 12.55
CA TYR A 73 1.23 14.90 11.75
C TYR A 73 0.28 16.00 12.25
N ASP A 74 0.03 16.05 13.56
CA ASP A 74 -0.84 17.05 14.17
C ASP A 74 -0.35 18.48 13.88
N LYS A 75 0.96 18.73 14.02
CA LYS A 75 1.58 20.03 13.70
C LYS A 75 1.37 20.41 12.24
N ARG A 76 1.56 19.46 11.32
CA ARG A 76 1.36 19.70 9.88
C ARG A 76 -0.09 20.02 9.56
N MET A 77 -1.04 19.35 10.22
CA MET A 77 -2.47 19.62 10.02
C MET A 77 -2.84 21.03 10.49
N ASP A 78 -2.35 21.46 11.65
CA ASP A 78 -2.60 22.80 12.18
C ASP A 78 -2.00 23.90 11.27
N GLU A 79 -0.84 23.65 10.66
CA GLU A 79 -0.20 24.57 9.72
C GLU A 79 -0.97 24.70 8.40
N ILE A 80 -1.37 23.56 7.80
CA ILE A 80 -2.06 23.52 6.50
C ILE A 80 -3.49 24.02 6.64
N PHE A 81 -4.20 23.57 7.67
CA PHE A 81 -5.61 23.86 7.92
C PHE A 81 -5.76 24.83 9.09
N SER A 82 -5.02 25.92 9.04
CA SER A 82 -5.03 26.94 10.09
C SER A 82 -6.34 27.76 10.11
N SER A 83 -6.42 28.72 11.03
CA SER A 83 -7.51 29.71 11.06
C SER A 83 -7.65 30.52 9.77
N GLN A 84 -6.63 30.58 8.91
CA GLN A 84 -6.75 31.21 7.59
C GLN A 84 -7.63 30.38 6.65
N TYR A 85 -7.55 29.05 6.73
CA TYR A 85 -8.39 28.14 5.95
C TYR A 85 -9.83 28.16 6.48
N TYR A 86 -10.01 27.93 7.78
CA TYR A 86 -11.34 27.90 8.41
C TYR A 86 -11.99 29.28 8.61
N GLY A 87 -11.20 30.36 8.63
CA GLY A 87 -11.68 31.73 8.79
C GLY A 87 -12.03 32.42 7.47
N LYS A 88 -11.76 31.78 6.34
CA LYS A 88 -12.21 32.25 5.04
C LYS A 88 -13.72 32.02 4.97
N SER A 89 -14.49 33.08 5.21
CA SER A 89 -15.94 33.08 4.97
C SER A 89 -16.20 33.13 3.45
N GLU A 90 -15.83 32.06 2.74
CA GLU A 90 -16.52 31.80 1.48
C GLU A 90 -17.99 31.62 1.87
N ALA A 91 -18.87 32.40 1.24
CA ALA A 91 -20.31 32.30 1.44
C ALA A 91 -20.78 30.98 0.84
N GLU A 92 -20.43 29.88 1.51
CA GLU A 92 -20.92 28.54 1.24
C GLU A 92 -22.35 28.50 1.76
N GLU A 93 -23.29 29.04 0.98
CA GLU A 93 -24.65 28.58 1.08
C GLU A 93 -24.59 27.06 0.91
N LYS A 94 -24.93 26.33 1.97
CA LYS A 94 -25.02 24.87 1.95
C LYS A 94 -25.76 24.49 0.66
N PRO A 95 -25.15 23.70 -0.24
CA PRO A 95 -25.79 23.36 -1.49
C PRO A 95 -27.12 22.70 -1.17
N VAL A 96 -28.19 23.28 -1.69
CA VAL A 96 -29.51 22.65 -1.65
C VAL A 96 -29.45 21.55 -2.69
N PHE A 97 -29.17 20.33 -2.22
CA PHE A 97 -29.46 19.15 -3.02
C PHE A 97 -30.95 19.21 -3.29
N SER A 98 -31.34 19.30 -4.57
CA SER A 98 -32.74 19.09 -4.95
C SER A 98 -33.18 17.78 -4.31
N ASP A 99 -34.27 17.80 -3.53
CA ASP A 99 -34.83 16.59 -2.95
C ASP A 99 -35.05 15.60 -4.09
N ILE A 100 -34.11 14.66 -4.23
CA ILE A 100 -34.36 13.43 -4.95
C ILE A 100 -35.49 12.84 -4.15
N THR A 101 -36.71 12.93 -4.69
CA THR A 101 -37.91 12.49 -4.01
C THR A 101 -37.66 11.08 -3.49
N GLU A 102 -38.18 10.77 -2.31
CA GLU A 102 -38.05 9.45 -1.69
C GLU A 102 -38.47 8.33 -2.68
N ASP A 103 -39.39 8.65 -3.58
CA ASP A 103 -39.82 7.86 -4.75
C ASP A 103 -38.70 7.49 -5.75
N SER A 104 -37.74 8.39 -5.98
CA SER A 104 -36.60 8.16 -6.88
C SER A 104 -35.49 7.34 -6.21
N SER A 105 -35.50 7.22 -4.88
CA SER A 105 -34.56 6.38 -4.15
C SER A 105 -34.94 4.89 -4.24
N GLU A 106 -36.24 4.57 -4.24
CA GLU A 106 -36.74 3.20 -4.42
C GLU A 106 -36.47 2.68 -5.84
N GLU A 107 -36.64 3.51 -6.89
CA GLU A 107 -36.24 3.14 -8.26
C GLU A 107 -34.73 2.85 -8.39
N LEU A 108 -33.90 3.50 -7.56
CA LEU A 108 -32.45 3.29 -7.54
C LEU A 108 -32.05 1.97 -6.85
N PHE A 109 -32.84 1.49 -5.87
CA PHE A 109 -32.61 0.20 -5.23
C PHE A 109 -32.97 -0.97 -6.16
N ASP A 110 -34.06 -0.87 -6.91
CA ASP A 110 -34.49 -1.88 -7.88
C ASP A 110 -33.46 -2.07 -9.01
N ILE A 111 -32.87 -0.98 -9.51
CA ILE A 111 -31.81 -1.01 -10.54
C ILE A 111 -30.54 -1.71 -10.03
N ILE A 112 -30.20 -1.53 -8.74
CA ILE A 112 -29.00 -2.12 -8.13
C ILE A 112 -29.19 -3.62 -7.88
N GLU A 113 -30.40 -4.05 -7.53
CA GLU A 113 -30.71 -5.44 -7.25
C GLU A 113 -30.74 -6.31 -8.54
N ASP A 114 -31.34 -5.81 -9.61
CA ASP A 114 -31.37 -6.48 -10.93
C ASP A 114 -29.97 -6.62 -11.55
N ALA A 115 -29.11 -5.61 -11.40
CA ALA A 115 -27.73 -5.66 -11.89
C ALA A 115 -26.84 -6.65 -11.12
N SER A 116 -27.26 -7.05 -9.92
CA SER A 116 -26.52 -7.98 -9.06
C SER A 116 -26.78 -9.45 -9.39
N LEU A 117 -27.93 -9.77 -10.01
CA LEU A 117 -28.32 -11.15 -10.36
C LEU A 117 -27.64 -11.69 -11.62
N ASP A 118 -27.18 -10.82 -12.52
CA ASP A 118 -26.49 -11.24 -13.75
C ASP A 118 -25.00 -11.57 -13.51
N ARG A 119 -24.48 -11.30 -12.32
CA ARG A 119 -23.07 -11.56 -11.95
C ARG A 119 -22.83 -12.89 -11.25
N GLN A 120 -23.83 -13.80 -11.24
CA GLN A 120 -23.73 -15.11 -10.60
C GLN A 120 -23.53 -16.25 -11.61
N SER A 121 -22.57 -16.11 -12.54
CA SER A 121 -22.11 -17.23 -13.37
C SER A 121 -20.58 -17.32 -13.50
N VAL A 122 -19.84 -17.08 -12.41
CA VAL A 122 -18.44 -17.52 -12.35
C VAL A 122 -18.40 -19.00 -11.94
N VAL A 123 -18.47 -19.87 -12.95
CA VAL A 123 -18.26 -21.32 -12.82
C VAL A 123 -16.79 -21.58 -12.45
N TYR A 124 -16.53 -22.05 -11.23
CA TYR A 124 -15.19 -22.55 -10.87
C TYR A 124 -15.04 -24.01 -11.32
N PRO A 125 -13.98 -24.36 -12.06
CA PRO A 125 -13.72 -25.74 -12.42
C PRO A 125 -13.42 -26.58 -11.17
N ARG A 126 -14.00 -27.79 -11.10
CA ARG A 126 -13.87 -28.77 -10.01
C ARG A 126 -12.46 -29.39 -9.89
N SER A 127 -11.40 -28.59 -9.80
CA SER A 127 -10.04 -29.11 -9.68
C SER A 127 -9.10 -28.29 -8.79
N ILE A 128 -9.61 -27.50 -7.84
CA ILE A 128 -8.76 -26.86 -6.82
C ILE A 128 -9.50 -26.82 -5.48
N VAL A 129 -9.68 -27.99 -4.86
CA VAL A 129 -9.98 -28.09 -3.42
C VAL A 129 -9.10 -29.19 -2.85
N LEU A 130 -7.86 -28.85 -2.52
CA LEU A 130 -6.94 -29.73 -1.80
C LEU A 130 -5.97 -28.92 -0.94
N TRP A 131 -6.50 -27.96 -0.17
CA TRP A 131 -5.78 -27.40 0.98
C TRP A 131 -6.68 -26.61 1.94
N LYS A 132 -7.63 -27.31 2.57
CA LYS A 132 -8.20 -26.87 3.85
C LYS A 132 -8.23 -28.08 4.78
N GLY A 133 -7.14 -28.30 5.51
CA GLY A 133 -7.05 -29.36 6.51
C GLY A 133 -5.68 -30.01 6.63
N ILE A 134 -4.68 -29.28 7.11
CA ILE A 134 -3.53 -29.90 7.80
C ILE A 134 -3.49 -29.29 9.20
N VAL A 135 -4.25 -29.93 10.09
CA VAL A 135 -4.01 -29.89 11.53
C VAL A 135 -2.67 -30.60 11.76
N LEU A 136 -1.82 -29.99 12.59
CA LEU A 136 -0.58 -30.56 13.11
C LEU A 136 -0.72 -32.06 13.44
N SER A 137 -0.02 -32.91 12.69
CA SER A 137 0.41 -34.21 13.18
C SER A 137 1.91 -34.30 12.93
N TYR A 138 2.66 -34.04 13.99
CA TYR A 138 4.10 -34.25 14.05
C TYR A 138 4.38 -35.75 13.88
N PHE A 139 4.66 -36.17 12.66
CA PHE A 139 5.35 -37.42 12.37
C PHE A 139 6.87 -37.14 12.35
N PHE A 140 7.48 -36.99 13.53
CA PHE A 140 8.93 -36.99 13.70
C PHE A 140 9.35 -38.32 14.34
N PHE A 141 9.62 -39.29 13.48
CA PHE A 141 10.78 -40.17 13.50
C PHE A 141 11.56 -40.34 14.83
N GLY A 142 11.53 -41.57 15.37
CA GLY A 142 12.76 -42.29 15.76
C GLY A 142 13.32 -42.16 17.18
N VAL A 143 13.11 -43.22 17.97
CA VAL A 143 14.11 -43.92 18.81
C VAL A 143 15.17 -43.05 19.52
N TRP A 144 14.99 -42.83 20.83
CA TRP A 144 16.12 -42.69 21.76
C TRP A 144 15.88 -43.51 23.03
N LEU A 145 16.76 -44.49 23.17
CA LEU A 145 17.14 -45.31 24.31
C LEU A 145 17.10 -44.58 25.67
N ILE A 146 16.39 -45.14 26.66
CA ILE A 146 16.76 -45.34 28.08
C ILE A 146 15.61 -46.08 28.78
#